data_AF-A0A2V6MFU7-F1
#
_entry.id   AF-A0A2V6MFU7-F1
#
_cell.length_a   1.000
_cell.length_b   1.000
_cell.length_c   1.000
_cell.angle_alpha   90.00
_cell.angle_beta   90.00
_cell.angle_gamma   90.00
#
_symmetry.space_group_name_H-M   'P 1'
#
loop_
_entity.id
_entity.type
_entity.pdbx_description
1 polymer ?
#
loop_
_entity_poly.entity_id
_entity_poly.type
_entity_poly.pdbx_seq_one_letter_code
_entity_poly.pdbx_strand_id
1 'polypeptide(L)'
;MGLGAVALAPGAALLSSASKTFGDEEENQIGIRAGDAALLRFAAAAEILEADFWIQYNELGGVQDAEVPGGTGNEAYTEAIEVLDEDMPIYIHDNTDDEITHHRFLNAYLASKGAATVNLNPFRTLPGSSATGSSGKRRLTNLTQLTLDTSWWTRYRSSAHNPDLDPDFIFAQAVPTLAVGQHTAIPRTDADLNHPKFVQAMANTAAFHFPTIEQGGNSLYPSMAQRASSVEVLRILISIGPTETMHFQTWSDKAGNAPPLTALDPVTGVSVTFPDLEDVGQNLQKSLIMPEPCPFLSRNLPRCSIIRPTRTNGVAMGVVKFLTEMGLFIGQPPAFFSFLHQLAREADAARREV
;
A
#
# COMPACT_ATOMS: atom_id res chain seq x y z
N MET A 1 23.98 6.89 56.23
CA MET A 1 24.46 8.12 55.58
C MET A 1 25.33 7.68 54.41
N GLY A 2 25.01 7.81 53.13
CA GLY A 2 24.01 8.61 52.44
C GLY A 2 24.70 9.51 51.41
N LEU A 3 25.15 8.96 50.27
CA LEU A 3 25.57 9.70 49.07
C LEU A 3 25.19 8.88 47.84
N GLY A 4 24.04 9.20 47.23
CA GLY A 4 23.63 8.70 45.93
C GLY A 4 23.74 9.82 44.91
N ALA A 5 24.53 9.61 43.86
CA ALA A 5 24.59 10.49 42.70
C ALA A 5 23.46 10.11 41.74
N VAL A 6 22.59 11.07 41.43
CA VAL A 6 21.61 10.94 40.34
C VAL A 6 22.19 11.67 39.13
N ALA A 7 22.49 10.91 38.08
CA ALA A 7 22.79 11.45 36.76
C ALA A 7 21.48 11.91 36.10
N LEU A 8 21.42 13.19 35.72
CA LEU A 8 20.32 13.75 34.92
C LEU A 8 20.57 13.41 33.45
N ALA A 9 19.67 12.63 32.85
CA ALA A 9 19.62 12.43 31.41
C ALA A 9 18.94 13.65 30.74
N PRO A 10 19.53 14.22 29.66
CA PRO A 10 18.87 15.27 28.89
C PRO A 10 17.90 14.62 27.90
N GLY A 11 16.60 14.65 28.20
CA GLY A 11 15.59 14.12 27.28
C GLY A 11 14.14 14.50 27.59
N ALA A 12 13.83 14.91 28.82
CA ALA A 12 12.44 15.16 29.23
C ALA A 12 11.92 16.60 29.00
N ALA A 13 12.72 17.50 28.41
CA ALA A 13 12.38 18.94 28.36
C ALA A 13 11.77 19.44 27.03
N LEU A 14 11.61 18.59 26.00
CA LEU A 14 11.20 19.05 24.66
C LEU A 14 9.68 19.11 24.41
N LEU A 15 8.82 18.79 25.39
CA LEU A 15 7.37 18.70 25.16
C LEU A 15 6.50 19.66 25.99
N SER A 16 7.07 20.61 26.73
CA SER A 16 6.29 21.47 27.64
C SER A 16 6.10 22.94 27.22
N SER A 17 6.48 23.30 25.99
CA SER A 17 6.37 24.70 25.53
C SER A 17 5.86 24.84 24.08
N ALA A 18 4.96 23.96 23.65
CA ALA A 18 4.11 24.23 22.49
C ALA A 18 3.01 25.24 22.88
N SER A 19 3.45 26.49 23.05
CA SER A 19 2.59 27.66 23.13
C SER A 19 1.75 27.75 21.86
N LYS A 20 0.43 27.93 22.05
CA LYS A 20 -0.57 28.40 21.10
C LYS A 20 0.03 29.35 20.05
N THR A 21 0.21 28.87 18.82
CA THR A 21 0.28 29.65 17.56
C THR A 21 0.60 28.69 16.41
N PHE A 22 -0.39 27.98 15.89
CA PHE A 22 -0.50 27.49 14.50
C PHE A 22 -1.93 26.98 14.34
N GLY A 23 -2.86 27.87 13.97
CA GLY A 23 -4.25 27.49 13.71
C GLY A 23 -5.33 28.55 13.91
N ASP A 24 -5.00 29.80 14.25
CA ASP A 24 -6.00 30.89 14.28
C ASP A 24 -6.02 31.62 12.94
N GLU A 25 -6.42 30.96 11.85
CA GLU A 25 -7.05 31.61 10.69
C GLU A 25 -8.11 30.69 10.08
N GLU A 26 -9.37 31.14 10.17
CA GLU A 26 -10.63 30.59 9.62
C GLU A 26 -11.33 29.42 10.36
N GLU A 27 -11.70 29.66 11.62
CA GLU A 27 -13.01 29.20 12.11
C GLU A 27 -14.12 29.74 11.17
N ASN A 28 -14.99 28.83 10.68
CA ASN A 28 -16.22 29.07 9.90
C ASN A 28 -16.15 29.33 8.37
N GLN A 29 -15.31 28.62 7.61
CA GLN A 29 -15.69 28.31 6.22
C GLN A 29 -16.42 26.96 6.15
N ILE A 30 -17.75 27.00 6.02
CA ILE A 30 -18.56 25.84 5.63
C ILE A 30 -18.22 25.53 4.18
N GLY A 31 -17.18 24.75 3.95
CA GLY A 31 -16.78 24.35 2.60
C GLY A 31 -15.35 23.88 2.48
N ILE A 32 -15.08 23.20 1.38
CA ILE A 32 -13.75 22.78 0.94
C ILE A 32 -13.62 23.15 -0.54
N ARG A 33 -12.43 23.61 -0.96
CA ARG A 33 -12.20 23.94 -2.37
C ARG A 33 -12.35 22.69 -3.24
N ALA A 34 -12.82 22.87 -4.47
CA ALA A 34 -13.07 21.75 -5.37
C ALA A 34 -11.81 20.90 -5.62
N GLY A 35 -10.65 21.53 -5.78
CA GLY A 35 -9.37 20.82 -5.95
C GLY A 35 -8.99 20.01 -4.71
N ASP A 36 -9.06 20.59 -3.53
CA ASP A 36 -8.75 19.90 -2.27
C ASP A 36 -9.73 18.75 -2.00
N ALA A 37 -11.02 18.95 -2.28
CA ALA A 37 -12.02 17.89 -2.19
C ALA A 37 -11.74 16.75 -3.19
N ALA A 38 -11.30 17.07 -4.40
CA ALA A 38 -10.95 16.06 -5.40
C ALA A 38 -9.76 15.20 -4.96
N LEU A 39 -8.72 15.79 -4.36
CA LEU A 39 -7.59 15.05 -3.81
C LEU A 39 -8.05 14.06 -2.73
N LEU A 40 -8.84 14.52 -1.76
CA LEU A 40 -9.33 13.67 -0.67
C LEU A 40 -10.36 12.63 -1.13
N ARG A 41 -11.16 12.92 -2.16
CA ARG A 41 -12.06 11.92 -2.77
C ARG A 41 -11.28 10.84 -3.49
N PHE A 42 -10.20 11.18 -4.20
CA PHE A 42 -9.37 10.17 -4.83
C PHE A 42 -8.64 9.31 -3.79
N ALA A 43 -8.05 9.94 -2.75
CA ALA A 43 -7.49 9.21 -1.61
C ALA A 43 -8.53 8.27 -1.01
N ALA A 44 -9.73 8.76 -0.63
CA ALA A 44 -10.79 7.93 -0.06
C ALA A 44 -11.18 6.74 -0.96
N ALA A 45 -11.13 6.88 -2.29
CA ALA A 45 -11.38 5.76 -3.19
C ALA A 45 -10.25 4.73 -3.20
N ALA A 46 -8.99 5.18 -3.17
CA ALA A 46 -7.83 4.30 -3.07
C ALA A 46 -7.88 3.49 -1.76
N GLU A 47 -8.08 4.17 -0.63
CA GLU A 47 -8.18 3.57 0.71
C GLU A 47 -9.35 2.57 0.83
N ILE A 48 -10.51 2.81 0.18
CA ILE A 48 -11.61 1.81 0.16
C ILE A 48 -11.20 0.54 -0.60
N LEU A 49 -10.46 0.68 -1.71
CA LEU A 49 -9.98 -0.45 -2.48
C LEU A 49 -8.90 -1.21 -1.72
N GLU A 50 -8.07 -0.46 -1.00
CA GLU A 50 -6.98 -0.97 -0.20
C GLU A 50 -7.48 -1.79 0.98
N ALA A 51 -8.36 -1.19 1.79
CA ALA A 51 -9.07 -1.89 2.86
C ALA A 51 -9.77 -3.16 2.35
N ASP A 52 -10.37 -3.15 1.15
CA ASP A 52 -11.05 -4.34 0.63
C ASP A 52 -10.13 -5.53 0.37
N PHE A 53 -8.89 -5.30 -0.04
CA PHE A 53 -7.94 -6.41 -0.18
C PHE A 53 -7.29 -6.78 1.15
N TRP A 54 -6.97 -5.81 2.00
CA TRP A 54 -6.41 -6.08 3.34
C TRP A 54 -7.38 -6.91 4.17
N ILE A 55 -8.67 -6.60 4.13
CA ILE A 55 -9.73 -7.43 4.73
C ILE A 55 -9.68 -8.87 4.21
N GLN A 56 -9.42 -9.11 2.91
CA GLN A 56 -9.33 -10.48 2.39
C GLN A 56 -8.12 -11.24 2.94
N TYR A 57 -6.97 -10.57 3.11
CA TYR A 57 -5.82 -11.18 3.76
C TYR A 57 -6.07 -11.41 5.25
N ASN A 58 -6.65 -10.44 5.96
CA ASN A 58 -6.96 -10.57 7.37
C ASN A 58 -7.94 -11.72 7.65
N GLU A 59 -8.97 -11.89 6.80
CA GLU A 59 -9.92 -13.00 6.94
C GLU A 59 -9.27 -14.39 6.91
N LEU A 60 -8.16 -14.54 6.17
CA LEU A 60 -7.52 -15.83 5.92
C LEU A 60 -6.23 -16.04 6.72
N GLY A 61 -5.41 -15.00 6.89
CA GLY A 61 -4.08 -15.10 7.49
C GLY A 61 -3.77 -14.05 8.55
N GLY A 62 -4.74 -13.20 8.93
CA GLY A 62 -4.58 -12.22 10.00
C GLY A 62 -5.22 -12.66 11.33
N VAL A 63 -5.18 -11.78 12.33
CA VAL A 63 -5.80 -12.00 13.64
C VAL A 63 -7.34 -11.96 13.52
N GLN A 64 -8.01 -12.90 14.20
CA GLN A 64 -9.47 -12.98 14.22
C GLN A 64 -10.01 -12.43 15.54
N ASP A 65 -10.52 -11.20 15.52
CA ASP A 65 -11.07 -10.55 16.70
C ASP A 65 -12.26 -9.63 16.37
N ALA A 66 -12.61 -8.74 17.31
CA ALA A 66 -13.71 -7.79 17.16
C ALA A 66 -13.31 -6.46 16.51
N GLU A 67 -12.02 -6.15 16.42
CA GLU A 67 -11.50 -4.90 15.84
C GLU A 67 -11.64 -4.95 14.31
N VAL A 68 -11.19 -6.04 13.69
CA VAL A 68 -11.32 -6.29 12.25
C VAL A 68 -12.16 -7.55 12.00
N PRO A 69 -13.50 -7.46 12.03
CA PRO A 69 -14.37 -8.63 11.89
C PRO A 69 -14.52 -9.07 10.43
N GLY A 70 -14.54 -10.38 10.18
CA GLY A 70 -14.98 -10.88 8.88
C GLY A 70 -14.70 -12.36 8.62
N GLY A 71 -13.55 -12.86 9.05
CA GLY A 71 -13.10 -14.21 8.76
C GLY A 71 -13.10 -15.10 9.98
N THR A 72 -12.61 -16.32 9.78
CA THR A 72 -12.31 -17.26 10.86
C THR A 72 -10.88 -17.81 10.78
N GLY A 73 -10.06 -17.28 9.86
CA GLY A 73 -8.69 -17.74 9.61
C GLY A 73 -8.62 -19.06 8.82
N ASN A 74 -7.47 -19.27 8.18
CA ASN A 74 -7.11 -20.49 7.47
C ASN A 74 -5.73 -20.95 7.94
N GLU A 75 -5.69 -22.03 8.74
CA GLU A 75 -4.49 -22.49 9.43
C GLU A 75 -3.32 -22.74 8.46
N ALA A 76 -3.53 -23.52 7.40
CA ALA A 76 -2.47 -23.84 6.43
C ALA A 76 -1.92 -22.60 5.69
N TYR A 77 -2.78 -21.63 5.39
CA TYR A 77 -2.35 -20.37 4.77
C TYR A 77 -1.64 -19.44 5.78
N THR A 78 -2.11 -19.42 7.02
CA THR A 78 -1.50 -18.65 8.13
C THR A 78 -0.10 -19.18 8.41
N GLU A 79 0.08 -20.50 8.56
CA GLU A 79 1.39 -21.13 8.75
C GLU A 79 2.35 -20.79 7.59
N ALA A 80 1.87 -20.76 6.35
CA ALA A 80 2.69 -20.41 5.19
C ALA A 80 3.07 -18.92 5.16
N ILE A 81 2.22 -18.05 5.68
CA ILE A 81 2.52 -16.63 5.88
C ILE A 81 3.54 -16.46 7.00
N GLU A 82 3.42 -17.18 8.12
CA GLU A 82 4.32 -17.11 9.27
C GLU A 82 5.76 -17.59 8.96
N VAL A 83 5.95 -18.37 7.89
CA VAL A 83 7.29 -18.67 7.36
C VAL A 83 8.07 -17.40 6.96
N LEU A 84 7.36 -16.33 6.59
CA LEU A 84 7.96 -15.04 6.23
C LEU A 84 8.40 -14.27 7.48
N ASP A 85 7.54 -14.25 8.51
CA ASP A 85 7.79 -13.66 9.83
C ASP A 85 6.66 -14.13 10.78
N GLU A 86 6.99 -14.49 12.03
CA GLU A 86 5.99 -15.03 12.97
C GLU A 86 4.89 -14.03 13.33
N ASP A 87 5.17 -12.72 13.20
CA ASP A 87 4.22 -11.66 13.51
C ASP A 87 3.41 -11.21 12.29
N MET A 88 3.54 -11.88 11.12
CA MET A 88 2.77 -11.52 9.92
C MET A 88 1.25 -11.43 10.16
N PRO A 89 0.59 -12.32 10.93
CA PRO A 89 -0.84 -12.19 11.18
C PRO A 89 -1.20 -10.88 11.90
N ILE A 90 -0.32 -10.40 12.78
CA ILE A 90 -0.50 -9.13 13.52
C ILE A 90 -0.32 -7.96 12.56
N TYR A 91 0.76 -7.96 11.75
CA TYR A 91 1.00 -6.89 10.78
C TYR A 91 -0.14 -6.77 9.76
N ILE A 92 -0.68 -7.90 9.28
CA ILE A 92 -1.83 -7.92 8.36
C ILE A 92 -3.05 -7.29 9.03
N HIS A 93 -3.31 -7.64 10.29
CA HIS A 93 -4.45 -7.13 11.05
C HIS A 93 -4.34 -5.63 11.32
N ASP A 94 -3.21 -5.17 11.85
CA ASP A 94 -2.95 -3.75 12.15
C ASP A 94 -3.04 -2.89 10.89
N ASN A 95 -2.41 -3.32 9.79
CA ASN A 95 -2.52 -2.60 8.52
C ASN A 95 -3.97 -2.57 8.03
N THR A 96 -4.73 -3.65 8.21
CA THR A 96 -6.15 -3.67 7.83
C THR A 96 -6.97 -2.66 8.63
N ASP A 97 -6.72 -2.50 9.94
CA ASP A 97 -7.38 -1.47 10.73
C ASP A 97 -7.01 -0.06 10.24
N ASP A 98 -5.72 0.20 10.01
CA ASP A 98 -5.24 1.49 9.49
C ASP A 98 -5.99 1.89 8.22
N GLU A 99 -6.06 1.01 7.21
CA GLU A 99 -6.77 1.29 5.95
C GLU A 99 -8.27 1.55 6.14
N ILE A 100 -8.90 0.78 7.04
CA ILE A 100 -10.30 0.99 7.39
C ILE A 100 -10.48 2.38 8.02
N THR A 101 -9.57 2.80 8.89
CA THR A 101 -9.65 4.11 9.54
C THR A 101 -9.38 5.25 8.57
N HIS A 102 -8.41 5.13 7.66
CA HIS A 102 -8.10 6.12 6.64
C HIS A 102 -9.33 6.44 5.79
N HIS A 103 -9.95 5.43 5.17
CA HIS A 103 -11.09 5.69 4.28
C HIS A 103 -12.34 6.19 5.03
N ARG A 104 -12.53 5.78 6.29
CA ARG A 104 -13.63 6.28 7.14
C ARG A 104 -13.40 7.74 7.49
N PHE A 105 -12.19 8.09 7.92
CA PHE A 105 -11.81 9.46 8.26
C PHE A 105 -11.97 10.39 7.06
N LEU A 106 -11.42 10.03 5.90
CA LEU A 106 -11.48 10.86 4.69
C LEU A 106 -12.93 11.15 4.27
N ASN A 107 -13.79 10.14 4.27
CA ASN A 107 -15.21 10.33 3.95
C ASN A 107 -15.95 11.17 5.00
N ALA A 108 -15.67 10.96 6.29
CA ALA A 108 -16.26 11.76 7.36
C ALA A 108 -15.82 13.23 7.27
N TYR A 109 -14.55 13.47 6.99
CA TYR A 109 -14.00 14.80 6.78
C TYR A 109 -14.66 15.50 5.58
N LEU A 110 -14.75 14.83 4.42
CA LEU A 110 -15.45 15.34 3.24
C LEU A 110 -16.90 15.72 3.56
N ALA A 111 -17.63 14.84 4.26
CA ALA A 111 -19.01 15.10 4.68
C ALA A 111 -19.11 16.32 5.62
N SER A 112 -18.18 16.45 6.57
CA SER A 112 -18.14 17.58 7.50
C SER A 112 -17.94 18.94 6.82
N LYS A 113 -17.28 18.95 5.64
CA LYS A 113 -17.09 20.14 4.81
C LYS A 113 -18.19 20.31 3.75
N GLY A 114 -19.24 19.48 3.77
CA GLY A 114 -20.34 19.51 2.80
C GLY A 114 -19.97 19.03 1.39
N ALA A 115 -18.85 18.32 1.23
CA ALA A 115 -18.41 17.76 -0.05
C ALA A 115 -18.99 16.37 -0.31
N ALA A 116 -18.98 15.96 -1.58
CA ALA A 116 -19.36 14.61 -1.97
C ALA A 116 -18.38 13.58 -1.40
N THR A 117 -18.91 12.55 -0.74
CA THR A 117 -18.15 11.39 -0.28
C THR A 117 -17.99 10.36 -1.39
N VAL A 118 -17.20 9.31 -1.13
CA VAL A 118 -16.99 8.20 -2.05
C VAL A 118 -17.71 6.96 -1.54
N ASN A 119 -18.39 6.26 -2.45
CA ASN A 119 -19.05 5.00 -2.17
C ASN A 119 -18.84 4.03 -3.33
N LEU A 120 -18.04 2.98 -3.10
CA LEU A 120 -17.77 1.92 -4.08
C LEU A 120 -18.67 0.69 -3.90
N ASN A 121 -19.55 0.65 -2.90
CA ASN A 121 -20.41 -0.52 -2.64
C ASN A 121 -21.23 -1.00 -3.85
N PRO A 122 -21.75 -0.14 -4.75
CA PRO A 122 -22.42 -0.61 -5.97
C PRO A 122 -21.55 -1.49 -6.88
N PHE A 123 -20.22 -1.42 -6.75
CA PHE A 123 -19.25 -2.20 -7.52
C PHE A 123 -18.69 -3.40 -6.75
N ARG A 124 -19.22 -3.69 -5.55
CA ARG A 124 -18.82 -4.85 -4.74
C ARG A 124 -19.44 -6.13 -5.31
N THR A 125 -18.93 -6.56 -6.47
CA THR A 125 -19.51 -7.62 -7.28
C THR A 125 -18.58 -8.80 -7.52
N LEU A 126 -17.27 -8.65 -7.28
CA LEU A 126 -16.31 -9.73 -7.52
C LEU A 126 -16.53 -10.87 -6.52
N PRO A 127 -16.37 -12.15 -6.92
CA PRO A 127 -16.33 -13.24 -5.96
C PRO A 127 -15.07 -13.13 -5.10
N GLY A 128 -15.19 -13.34 -3.79
CA GLY A 128 -14.05 -13.54 -2.90
C GLY A 128 -13.60 -15.01 -2.88
N SER A 129 -12.59 -15.31 -2.05
CA SER A 129 -12.23 -16.69 -1.73
C SER A 129 -13.43 -17.46 -1.15
N SER A 130 -13.50 -18.75 -1.48
CA SER A 130 -14.43 -19.72 -0.89
C SER A 130 -13.71 -20.79 -0.06
N ALA A 131 -12.41 -20.60 0.21
CA ALA A 131 -11.68 -21.44 1.16
C ALA A 131 -12.21 -21.21 2.58
N THR A 132 -12.08 -22.25 3.42
CA THR A 132 -12.32 -22.19 4.86
C THR A 132 -11.56 -21.00 5.44
N GLY A 133 -12.22 -20.22 6.30
CA GLY A 133 -11.68 -18.96 6.85
C GLY A 133 -12.22 -17.69 6.20
N SER A 134 -12.49 -17.73 4.89
CA SER A 134 -13.03 -16.58 4.16
C SER A 134 -14.47 -16.26 4.57
N SER A 135 -14.82 -14.97 4.54
CA SER A 135 -16.22 -14.53 4.76
C SER A 135 -17.16 -14.87 3.60
N GLY A 136 -16.61 -15.27 2.45
CA GLY A 136 -17.38 -15.52 1.22
C GLY A 136 -18.07 -14.28 0.64
N LYS A 137 -17.79 -13.08 1.18
CA LYS A 137 -18.39 -11.83 0.73
C LYS A 137 -17.91 -11.46 -0.67
N ARG A 138 -18.75 -10.66 -1.34
CA ARG A 138 -18.36 -10.00 -2.59
C ARG A 138 -17.32 -8.91 -2.33
N ARG A 139 -16.44 -8.71 -3.31
CA ARG A 139 -15.25 -7.84 -3.25
C ARG A 139 -15.27 -6.75 -4.29
N LEU A 140 -14.46 -5.73 -4.03
CA LEU A 140 -14.04 -4.69 -4.97
C LEU A 140 -12.75 -5.10 -5.69
N THR A 141 -11.90 -5.88 -5.03
CA THR A 141 -10.58 -6.30 -5.53
C THR A 141 -10.48 -7.80 -5.75
N ASN A 142 -9.63 -8.22 -6.69
CA ASN A 142 -9.36 -9.61 -7.06
C ASN A 142 -7.92 -9.98 -6.68
N LEU A 143 -7.76 -10.91 -5.74
CA LEU A 143 -6.45 -11.40 -5.28
C LEU A 143 -6.03 -12.73 -5.90
N THR A 144 -6.75 -13.19 -6.92
CA THR A 144 -6.60 -14.53 -7.51
C THR A 144 -6.10 -14.52 -8.95
N GLN A 145 -5.93 -13.33 -9.54
CA GLN A 145 -5.48 -13.13 -10.92
C GLN A 145 -4.52 -11.93 -11.03
N LEU A 146 -3.47 -11.93 -10.21
CA LEU A 146 -2.52 -10.83 -10.07
C LEU A 146 -1.32 -10.97 -11.01
N THR A 147 -0.86 -9.86 -11.58
CA THR A 147 0.44 -9.71 -12.26
C THR A 147 1.22 -8.62 -11.54
N LEU A 148 2.27 -8.98 -10.80
CA LEU A 148 2.91 -8.07 -9.84
C LEU A 148 4.19 -7.44 -10.41
N ASP A 149 4.23 -6.12 -10.49
CA ASP A 149 5.46 -5.37 -10.75
C ASP A 149 6.31 -5.29 -9.48
N THR A 150 7.29 -6.19 -9.36
CA THR A 150 8.27 -6.24 -8.28
C THR A 150 9.48 -5.31 -8.51
N SER A 151 9.46 -4.45 -9.54
CA SER A 151 10.54 -3.52 -9.83
C SER A 151 10.67 -2.39 -8.80
N TRP A 152 9.67 -2.21 -7.93
CA TRP A 152 9.78 -1.32 -6.77
C TRP A 152 11.02 -1.63 -5.93
N TRP A 153 11.41 -2.90 -5.83
CA TRP A 153 12.60 -3.33 -5.11
C TRP A 153 13.84 -2.63 -5.66
N THR A 154 14.16 -2.86 -6.94
CA THR A 154 15.36 -2.27 -7.55
C THR A 154 15.20 -0.78 -7.81
N ARG A 155 13.97 -0.27 -7.95
CA ARG A 155 13.67 1.16 -7.95
C ARG A 155 14.21 1.81 -6.69
N TYR A 156 13.95 1.24 -5.51
CA TYR A 156 14.43 1.78 -4.22
C TYR A 156 15.91 1.46 -3.92
N ARG A 157 16.55 0.54 -4.63
CA ARG A 157 18.00 0.25 -4.51
C ARG A 157 18.89 0.89 -5.57
N SER A 158 18.33 1.48 -6.62
CA SER A 158 19.13 2.11 -7.67
C SER A 158 19.74 3.44 -7.20
N SER A 159 21.06 3.52 -7.21
CA SER A 159 21.78 4.78 -6.94
C SER A 159 21.94 5.68 -8.17
N ALA A 160 21.62 5.18 -9.37
CA ALA A 160 21.86 5.88 -10.64
C ALA A 160 20.59 6.46 -11.28
N HIS A 161 19.43 5.86 -10.98
CA HIS A 161 18.16 6.15 -11.65
C HIS A 161 17.06 6.54 -10.66
N ASN A 162 16.18 7.43 -11.11
CA ASN A 162 14.99 7.86 -10.39
C ASN A 162 13.82 7.92 -11.38
N PRO A 163 12.68 7.25 -11.13
CA PRO A 163 11.52 7.28 -12.04
C PRO A 163 11.03 8.68 -12.38
N ASP A 164 11.23 9.66 -11.47
CA ASP A 164 10.95 11.05 -11.79
C ASP A 164 11.88 11.55 -12.91
N LEU A 165 13.19 11.37 -12.79
CA LEU A 165 14.16 11.87 -13.77
C LEU A 165 14.33 10.98 -15.02
N ASP A 166 14.00 9.69 -14.90
CA ASP A 166 14.23 8.64 -15.88
C ASP A 166 12.95 7.82 -16.13
N PRO A 167 11.87 8.44 -16.64
CA PRO A 167 10.56 7.79 -16.76
C PRO A 167 10.53 6.56 -17.68
N ASP A 168 11.47 6.48 -18.63
CA ASP A 168 11.59 5.37 -19.58
C ASP A 168 12.58 4.29 -19.11
N PHE A 169 13.21 4.45 -17.95
CA PHE A 169 14.15 3.46 -17.42
C PHE A 169 13.40 2.25 -16.87
N ILE A 170 13.73 1.06 -17.37
CA ILE A 170 13.13 -0.20 -16.94
C ILE A 170 13.94 -0.75 -15.77
N PHE A 171 13.36 -0.68 -14.57
CA PHE A 171 13.92 -1.29 -13.37
C PHE A 171 13.76 -2.83 -13.42
N ALA A 172 14.76 -3.55 -12.91
CA ALA A 172 14.72 -5.01 -12.90
C ALA A 172 13.72 -5.54 -11.86
N GLN A 173 13.04 -6.62 -12.21
CA GLN A 173 12.11 -7.33 -11.33
C GLN A 173 12.89 -8.14 -10.28
N ALA A 174 12.53 -8.01 -9.00
CA ALA A 174 13.06 -8.89 -7.96
C ALA A 174 12.58 -10.34 -8.13
N VAL A 175 11.32 -10.52 -8.59
CA VAL A 175 10.75 -11.82 -8.93
C VAL A 175 10.21 -11.76 -10.37
N PRO A 176 11.04 -12.03 -11.39
CA PRO A 176 10.65 -11.86 -12.79
C PRO A 176 9.41 -12.65 -13.22
N THR A 177 9.17 -13.82 -12.60
CA THR A 177 8.03 -14.67 -12.93
C THR A 177 6.70 -14.14 -12.38
N LEU A 178 6.71 -13.28 -11.36
CA LEU A 178 5.50 -12.61 -10.85
C LEU A 178 5.02 -11.48 -11.76
N ALA A 179 5.94 -10.88 -12.51
CA ALA A 179 5.65 -9.78 -13.45
C ALA A 179 5.01 -10.27 -14.77
N VAL A 180 4.80 -11.57 -14.93
CA VAL A 180 4.17 -12.17 -16.11
C VAL A 180 3.18 -13.25 -15.69
N GLY A 181 2.10 -13.43 -16.45
CA GLY A 181 1.03 -14.36 -16.09
C GLY A 181 0.15 -13.85 -14.94
N GLN A 182 -0.82 -14.66 -14.54
CA GLN A 182 -1.78 -14.34 -13.47
C GLN A 182 -1.60 -15.31 -12.32
N HIS A 183 -1.35 -14.77 -11.13
CA HIS A 183 -1.02 -15.50 -9.92
C HIS A 183 -2.11 -15.29 -8.86
N THR A 184 -2.28 -16.27 -7.98
CA THR A 184 -3.17 -16.13 -6.83
C THR A 184 -2.35 -15.89 -5.57
N ALA A 185 -2.72 -14.86 -4.80
CA ALA A 185 -2.07 -14.54 -3.53
C ALA A 185 -2.81 -15.13 -2.32
N ILE A 186 -4.04 -15.59 -2.50
CA ILE A 186 -4.86 -16.26 -1.49
C ILE A 186 -5.39 -17.59 -2.03
N PRO A 187 -5.75 -18.57 -1.17
CA PRO A 187 -6.47 -19.77 -1.62
C PRO A 187 -7.82 -19.38 -2.23
N ARG A 188 -8.16 -19.93 -3.39
CA ARG A 188 -9.46 -19.73 -4.05
C ARG A 188 -10.55 -20.59 -3.40
N THR A 189 -10.16 -21.83 -3.08
CA THR A 189 -10.97 -22.86 -2.44
C THR A 189 -10.05 -23.72 -1.55
N ASP A 190 -10.61 -24.60 -0.72
CA ASP A 190 -9.82 -25.56 0.06
C ASP A 190 -9.02 -26.55 -0.79
N ALA A 191 -9.35 -26.69 -2.08
CA ALA A 191 -8.58 -27.55 -2.98
C ALA A 191 -7.12 -27.06 -3.15
N ASP A 192 -6.89 -25.74 -3.11
CA ASP A 192 -5.55 -25.16 -3.22
C ASP A 192 -4.66 -25.56 -2.02
N LEU A 193 -5.26 -25.86 -0.87
CA LEU A 193 -4.56 -26.22 0.37
C LEU A 193 -3.95 -27.63 0.34
N ASN A 194 -4.36 -28.48 -0.61
CA ASN A 194 -3.81 -29.83 -0.78
C ASN A 194 -2.42 -29.85 -1.44
N HIS A 195 -1.85 -28.68 -1.74
CA HIS A 195 -0.59 -28.52 -2.44
C HIS A 195 0.37 -27.65 -1.62
N PRO A 196 1.07 -28.19 -0.60
CA PRO A 196 1.84 -27.40 0.36
C PRO A 196 2.84 -26.43 -0.28
N LYS A 197 3.54 -26.87 -1.35
CA LYS A 197 4.46 -26.00 -2.09
C LYS A 197 3.76 -24.84 -2.80
N PHE A 198 2.54 -25.05 -3.29
CA PHE A 198 1.73 -24.01 -3.89
C PHE A 198 1.12 -23.08 -2.83
N VAL A 199 0.75 -23.59 -1.65
CA VAL A 199 0.35 -22.76 -0.52
C VAL A 199 1.45 -21.77 -0.13
N GLN A 200 2.69 -22.24 0.00
CA GLN A 200 3.82 -21.32 0.22
C GLN A 200 4.02 -20.34 -0.94
N ALA A 201 3.80 -20.76 -2.19
CA ALA A 201 3.87 -19.85 -3.34
C ALA A 201 2.79 -18.76 -3.28
N MET A 202 1.59 -19.05 -2.79
CA MET A 202 0.53 -18.06 -2.56
C MET A 202 0.93 -17.07 -1.46
N ALA A 203 1.44 -17.56 -0.33
CA ALA A 203 1.95 -16.70 0.75
C ALA A 203 3.10 -15.79 0.27
N ASN A 204 4.05 -16.33 -0.49
CA ASN A 204 5.12 -15.53 -1.09
C ASN A 204 4.57 -14.51 -2.11
N THR A 205 3.54 -14.87 -2.88
CA THR A 205 2.88 -13.92 -3.81
C THR A 205 2.22 -12.79 -3.04
N ALA A 206 1.55 -13.08 -1.91
CA ALA A 206 1.02 -12.07 -1.01
C ALA A 206 2.11 -11.15 -0.46
N ALA A 207 3.23 -11.72 0.00
CA ALA A 207 4.37 -10.97 0.51
C ALA A 207 4.94 -9.96 -0.50
N PHE A 208 4.93 -10.29 -1.80
CA PHE A 208 5.33 -9.37 -2.87
C PHE A 208 4.18 -8.47 -3.37
N HIS A 209 2.93 -8.77 -3.04
CA HIS A 209 1.79 -7.92 -3.35
C HIS A 209 1.67 -6.76 -2.34
N PHE A 210 1.90 -7.01 -1.04
CA PHE A 210 1.83 -5.98 0.00
C PHE A 210 2.67 -4.72 -0.33
N PRO A 211 4.01 -4.80 -0.50
CA PRO A 211 4.81 -3.61 -0.85
C PRO A 211 4.48 -3.06 -2.24
N THR A 212 3.90 -3.88 -3.13
CA THR A 212 3.48 -3.45 -4.47
C THR A 212 2.32 -2.45 -4.38
N ILE A 213 1.40 -2.59 -3.43
CA ILE A 213 0.34 -1.60 -3.21
C ILE A 213 0.86 -0.43 -2.39
N GLU A 214 1.56 -0.71 -1.29
CA GLU A 214 1.95 0.28 -0.29
C GLU A 214 2.94 1.31 -0.83
N GLN A 215 3.77 0.93 -1.83
CA GLN A 215 4.57 1.91 -2.58
C GLN A 215 3.70 2.98 -3.28
N GLY A 216 2.46 2.61 -3.61
CA GLY A 216 1.46 3.41 -4.28
C GLY A 216 0.98 4.51 -3.36
N GLY A 217 0.52 4.19 -2.15
CA GLY A 217 0.19 5.15 -1.10
C GLY A 217 1.38 6.04 -0.74
N ASN A 218 2.53 5.41 -0.49
CA ASN A 218 3.81 6.07 -0.20
C ASN A 218 4.20 7.12 -1.27
N SER A 219 3.88 6.90 -2.55
CA SER A 219 4.12 7.87 -3.63
C SER A 219 2.97 8.85 -3.86
N LEU A 220 1.73 8.39 -3.70
CA LEU A 220 0.49 9.12 -4.01
C LEU A 220 0.30 10.30 -3.07
N TYR A 221 0.38 10.07 -1.76
CA TYR A 221 0.16 11.10 -0.75
C TYR A 221 1.10 12.31 -0.86
N PRO A 222 2.44 12.15 -0.90
CA PRO A 222 3.35 13.29 -1.07
C PRO A 222 3.19 13.98 -2.43
N SER A 223 2.79 13.23 -3.48
CA SER A 223 2.49 13.82 -4.78
C SER A 223 1.22 14.68 -4.75
N MET A 224 0.16 14.22 -4.08
CA MET A 224 -1.07 14.99 -3.88
C MET A 224 -0.88 16.16 -2.91
N ALA A 225 -0.07 16.01 -1.86
CA ALA A 225 0.23 17.07 -0.90
C ALA A 225 0.79 18.32 -1.58
N GLN A 226 1.63 18.15 -2.60
CA GLN A 226 2.15 19.26 -3.41
C GLN A 226 1.06 20.02 -4.20
N ARG A 227 -0.11 19.41 -4.40
CA ARG A 227 -1.26 19.96 -5.13
C ARG A 227 -2.33 20.57 -4.21
N ALA A 228 -2.27 20.32 -2.90
CA ALA A 228 -3.22 20.85 -1.94
C ALA A 228 -3.05 22.36 -1.74
N SER A 229 -4.17 23.08 -1.65
CA SER A 229 -4.21 24.52 -1.38
C SER A 229 -4.51 24.80 0.10
N SER A 230 -5.46 24.06 0.68
CA SER A 230 -5.76 24.14 2.11
C SER A 230 -4.63 23.56 2.96
N VAL A 231 -4.20 24.30 3.98
CA VAL A 231 -3.24 23.82 5.00
C VAL A 231 -3.82 22.65 5.79
N GLU A 232 -5.13 22.64 6.03
CA GLU A 232 -5.82 21.53 6.70
C GLU A 232 -5.81 20.26 5.85
N VAL A 233 -6.06 20.38 4.54
CA VAL A 233 -5.99 19.24 3.61
C VAL A 233 -4.56 18.78 3.39
N LEU A 234 -3.61 19.71 3.29
CA LEU A 234 -2.18 19.38 3.28
C LEU A 234 -1.82 18.59 4.54
N ARG A 235 -2.28 19.03 5.72
CA ARG A 235 -2.04 18.32 7.00
C ARG A 235 -2.57 16.90 6.96
N ILE A 236 -3.77 16.66 6.41
CA ILE A 236 -4.31 15.30 6.26
C ILE A 236 -3.38 14.46 5.38
N LEU A 237 -3.03 14.95 4.18
CA LEU A 237 -2.23 14.20 3.22
C LEU A 237 -0.82 13.87 3.74
N ILE A 238 -0.17 14.79 4.45
CA ILE A 238 1.16 14.56 5.03
C ILE A 238 1.13 13.84 6.38
N SER A 239 -0.06 13.55 6.93
CA SER A 239 -0.20 12.74 8.16
C SER A 239 -0.53 11.29 7.84
N ILE A 240 -1.36 11.04 6.81
CA ILE A 240 -1.62 9.69 6.31
C ILE A 240 -0.44 9.20 5.47
N GLY A 241 0.10 10.00 4.54
CA GLY A 241 1.20 9.53 3.68
C GLY A 241 2.39 8.85 4.39
N PRO A 242 2.85 9.33 5.57
CA PRO A 242 3.90 8.64 6.32
C PRO A 242 3.50 7.29 6.93
N THR A 243 2.22 7.00 7.20
CA THR A 243 1.79 5.67 7.67
C THR A 243 1.97 4.65 6.55
N GLU A 244 1.56 4.99 5.32
CA GLU A 244 1.85 4.22 4.09
C GLU A 244 3.36 3.96 3.88
N THR A 245 4.20 4.94 4.23
CA THR A 245 5.66 4.75 4.17
C THR A 245 6.14 3.71 5.19
N MET A 246 5.54 3.68 6.40
CA MET A 246 5.85 2.68 7.42
C MET A 246 5.37 1.30 7.00
N HIS A 247 4.15 1.20 6.44
CA HIS A 247 3.62 -0.02 5.86
C HIS A 247 4.54 -0.54 4.75
N PHE A 248 4.84 0.29 3.72
CA PHE A 248 5.74 -0.10 2.63
C PHE A 248 7.09 -0.61 3.13
N GLN A 249 7.71 0.08 4.10
CA GLN A 249 9.02 -0.34 4.62
C GLN A 249 8.94 -1.67 5.37
N THR A 250 7.86 -1.90 6.13
CA THR A 250 7.59 -3.16 6.82
C THR A 250 7.44 -4.29 5.80
N TRP A 251 6.56 -4.12 4.82
CA TRP A 251 6.28 -5.14 3.83
C TRP A 251 7.43 -5.38 2.86
N SER A 252 8.21 -4.35 2.54
CA SER A 252 9.44 -4.51 1.74
C SER A 252 10.46 -5.39 2.45
N ASP A 253 10.58 -5.27 3.78
CA ASP A 253 11.45 -6.14 4.57
C ASP A 253 10.92 -7.58 4.57
N LYS A 254 9.62 -7.76 4.88
CA LYS A 254 9.01 -9.11 4.96
C LYS A 254 8.97 -9.84 3.63
N ALA A 255 8.81 -9.14 2.52
CA ALA A 255 8.91 -9.73 1.18
C ALA A 255 10.27 -10.42 0.94
N GLY A 256 11.35 -9.90 1.55
CA GLY A 256 12.68 -10.49 1.45
C GLY A 256 12.82 -11.85 2.15
N ASN A 257 11.94 -12.18 3.07
CA ASN A 257 11.96 -13.46 3.79
C ASN A 257 11.29 -14.59 3.00
N ALA A 258 10.69 -14.32 1.84
CA ALA A 258 10.09 -15.33 0.97
C ALA A 258 11.09 -16.45 0.65
N PRO A 259 10.83 -17.71 1.03
CA PRO A 259 11.75 -18.80 0.74
C PRO A 259 11.82 -19.03 -0.78
N PRO A 260 13.01 -19.36 -1.33
CA PRO A 260 13.16 -19.66 -2.74
C PRO A 260 12.40 -20.94 -3.09
N LEU A 261 11.54 -20.86 -4.09
CA LEU A 261 10.76 -22.01 -4.56
C LEU A 261 10.25 -21.81 -5.99
N THR A 262 9.97 -22.92 -6.67
CA THR A 262 9.19 -22.94 -7.91
C THR A 262 7.94 -23.76 -7.72
N ALA A 263 6.77 -23.20 -8.00
CA ALA A 263 5.48 -23.91 -7.93
C ALA A 263 4.69 -23.75 -9.23
N LEU A 264 3.84 -24.75 -9.50
CA LEU A 264 2.82 -24.70 -10.54
C LEU A 264 1.46 -24.55 -9.85
N ASP A 265 0.65 -23.64 -10.36
CA ASP A 265 -0.75 -23.54 -9.99
C ASP A 265 -1.50 -24.79 -10.50
N PRO A 266 -2.10 -25.61 -9.62
CA PRO A 266 -2.78 -26.85 -10.02
C PRO A 266 -4.04 -26.60 -10.85
N VAL A 267 -4.60 -25.38 -10.85
CA VAL A 267 -5.81 -25.01 -11.60
C VAL A 267 -5.45 -24.39 -12.94
N THR A 268 -4.50 -23.46 -12.98
CA THR A 268 -4.19 -22.68 -14.19
C THR A 268 -2.97 -23.18 -14.95
N GLY A 269 -2.10 -23.95 -14.31
CA GLY A 269 -0.81 -24.37 -14.86
C GLY A 269 0.25 -23.27 -14.93
N VAL A 270 -0.05 -22.05 -14.44
CA VAL A 270 0.93 -20.96 -14.35
C VAL A 270 2.05 -21.35 -13.39
N SER A 271 3.29 -21.12 -13.79
CA SER A 271 4.48 -21.35 -12.95
C SER A 271 4.95 -20.03 -12.33
N VAL A 272 5.32 -20.07 -11.06
CA VAL A 272 5.99 -18.98 -10.35
C VAL A 272 7.29 -19.49 -9.73
N THR A 273 8.34 -18.68 -9.80
CA THR A 273 9.66 -18.96 -9.23
C THR A 273 10.11 -17.75 -8.40
N PHE A 274 10.24 -17.96 -7.10
CA PHE A 274 10.85 -17.04 -6.15
C PHE A 274 12.34 -17.34 -6.07
N PRO A 275 13.22 -16.39 -6.46
CA PRO A 275 14.66 -16.56 -6.33
C PRO A 275 15.10 -16.40 -4.87
N ASP A 276 16.31 -16.86 -4.57
CA ASP A 276 16.98 -16.46 -3.33
C ASP A 276 17.51 -15.04 -3.52
N LEU A 277 17.15 -14.14 -2.60
CA LEU A 277 17.58 -12.73 -2.60
C LEU A 277 18.74 -12.48 -1.61
N GLU A 278 19.37 -13.54 -1.11
CA GLU A 278 20.61 -13.49 -0.34
C GLU A 278 21.84 -13.54 -1.26
N ASP A 279 22.86 -12.72 -0.99
CA ASP A 279 24.15 -12.67 -1.70
C ASP A 279 24.05 -12.44 -3.23
N VAL A 280 22.96 -11.84 -3.70
CA VAL A 280 22.68 -11.57 -5.14
C VAL A 280 23.11 -10.17 -5.62
N GLY A 281 23.89 -9.45 -4.81
CA GLY A 281 24.38 -8.11 -5.07
C GLY A 281 23.48 -6.99 -4.55
N GLN A 282 24.02 -5.78 -4.44
CA GLN A 282 23.42 -4.68 -3.68
C GLN A 282 21.98 -4.31 -4.09
N ASN A 283 21.64 -4.42 -5.38
CA ASN A 283 20.32 -4.02 -5.85
C ASN A 283 19.20 -5.00 -5.46
N LEU A 284 19.54 -6.24 -5.12
CA LEU A 284 18.58 -7.30 -4.83
C LEU A 284 18.74 -7.89 -3.42
N GLN A 285 19.85 -7.62 -2.73
CA GLN A 285 20.14 -8.09 -1.38
C GLN A 285 19.01 -7.78 -0.39
N LYS A 286 18.37 -8.81 0.16
CA LYS A 286 17.23 -8.67 1.08
C LYS A 286 17.51 -7.95 2.40
N SER A 287 18.73 -8.07 2.92
CA SER A 287 19.12 -7.40 4.17
C SER A 287 19.38 -5.89 4.00
N LEU A 288 19.47 -5.38 2.77
CA LEU A 288 19.60 -3.95 2.52
C LEU A 288 18.23 -3.30 2.56
N ILE A 289 17.83 -2.94 3.77
CA ILE A 289 16.65 -2.17 4.20
C ILE A 289 16.23 -0.93 3.43
N MET A 290 17.18 0.01 3.43
CA MET A 290 16.94 1.44 3.33
C MET A 290 17.09 1.91 1.88
N PRO A 291 16.33 2.93 1.44
CA PRO A 291 16.45 3.45 0.09
C PRO A 291 17.86 3.96 -0.21
N GLU A 292 18.47 3.47 -1.29
CA GLU A 292 19.77 3.93 -1.75
C GLU A 292 19.68 5.37 -2.29
N PRO A 293 20.59 6.29 -1.91
CA PRO A 293 20.60 7.64 -2.43
C PRO A 293 20.66 7.69 -3.96
N CYS A 294 19.80 8.48 -4.58
CA CYS A 294 19.70 8.60 -6.03
C CYS A 294 19.68 10.08 -6.50
N PRO A 295 19.83 10.35 -7.81
CA PRO A 295 19.61 11.68 -8.36
C PRO A 295 18.17 12.15 -8.08
N PHE A 296 18.01 13.37 -7.57
CA PHE A 296 16.73 13.96 -7.25
C PHE A 296 16.70 15.43 -7.65
N LEU A 297 15.58 15.88 -8.26
CA LEU A 297 15.37 17.21 -8.86
C LEU A 297 16.31 17.54 -10.04
N SER A 298 17.62 17.31 -9.89
CA SER A 298 18.65 17.51 -10.90
C SER A 298 19.86 16.64 -10.62
N ARG A 299 20.51 16.14 -11.68
CA ARG A 299 21.78 15.40 -11.58
C ARG A 299 22.98 16.27 -11.15
N ASN A 300 22.80 17.59 -11.09
CA ASN A 300 23.82 18.53 -10.61
C ASN A 300 23.83 18.67 -9.07
N LEU A 301 22.83 18.13 -8.38
CA LEU A 301 22.78 18.08 -6.92
C LEU A 301 23.36 16.76 -6.41
N PRO A 302 23.86 16.71 -5.16
CA PRO A 302 24.20 15.45 -4.51
C PRO A 302 23.02 14.48 -4.49
N ARG A 303 23.33 13.18 -4.55
CA ARG A 303 22.30 12.13 -4.41
C ARG A 303 21.65 12.20 -3.04
N CYS A 304 20.35 11.89 -2.98
CA CYS A 304 19.55 11.95 -1.76
C CYS A 304 18.71 10.68 -1.62
N SER A 305 18.54 10.19 -0.39
CA SER A 305 17.61 9.10 -0.08
C SER A 305 16.21 9.70 0.07
N ILE A 306 15.27 9.23 -0.76
CA ILE A 306 13.94 9.81 -0.91
C ILE A 306 12.89 8.73 -1.19
N ILE A 307 11.63 9.11 -0.99
CA ILE A 307 10.50 8.43 -1.63
C ILE A 307 10.50 8.72 -3.13
N ARG A 308 10.19 7.72 -3.95
CA ARG A 308 10.21 7.85 -5.42
C ARG A 308 9.21 6.92 -6.12
N PRO A 309 8.41 7.44 -7.07
CA PRO A 309 8.34 8.83 -7.53
C PRO A 309 7.60 9.77 -6.56
N THR A 310 7.82 11.08 -6.70
CA THR A 310 6.99 12.12 -6.03
C THR A 310 6.52 13.22 -6.98
N ARG A 311 6.71 13.07 -8.30
CA ARG A 311 6.13 14.01 -9.28
C ARG A 311 4.62 13.89 -9.32
N THR A 312 4.00 15.04 -9.47
CA THR A 312 2.55 15.19 -9.31
C THR A 312 1.74 14.98 -10.57
N ASN A 313 2.37 15.03 -11.75
CA ASN A 313 1.66 15.04 -13.03
C ASN A 313 1.14 13.64 -13.36
N GLY A 314 -0.19 13.49 -13.38
CA GLY A 314 -0.85 12.23 -13.74
C GLY A 314 -0.74 11.16 -12.66
N VAL A 315 -0.43 11.52 -11.42
CA VAL A 315 -0.20 10.54 -10.34
C VAL A 315 -1.46 9.74 -10.04
N ALA A 316 -2.63 10.38 -10.00
CA ALA A 316 -3.88 9.69 -9.69
C ALA A 316 -4.28 8.75 -10.84
N MET A 317 -4.16 9.21 -12.09
CA MET A 317 -4.36 8.35 -13.26
C MET A 317 -3.34 7.21 -13.34
N GLY A 318 -2.10 7.45 -12.92
CA GLY A 318 -1.05 6.46 -12.80
C GLY A 318 -1.42 5.34 -11.83
N VAL A 319 -1.96 5.69 -10.66
CA VAL A 319 -2.47 4.70 -9.67
C VAL A 319 -3.59 3.86 -10.27
N VAL A 320 -4.60 4.47 -10.91
CA VAL A 320 -5.70 3.70 -11.53
C VAL A 320 -5.18 2.76 -12.61
N LYS A 321 -4.23 3.22 -13.45
CA LYS A 321 -3.59 2.39 -14.48
C LYS A 321 -2.84 1.21 -13.84
N PHE A 322 -2.00 1.50 -12.85
CA PHE A 322 -1.18 0.51 -12.15
C PHE A 322 -2.04 -0.61 -11.51
N LEU A 323 -3.04 -0.24 -10.72
CA LEU A 323 -3.94 -1.21 -10.07
C LEU A 323 -4.75 -2.03 -11.10
N THR A 324 -5.12 -1.41 -12.23
CA THR A 324 -5.81 -2.11 -13.32
C THR A 324 -4.89 -3.11 -14.02
N GLU A 325 -3.66 -2.71 -14.36
CA GLU A 325 -2.68 -3.55 -15.04
C GLU A 325 -2.22 -4.73 -14.19
N MET A 326 -2.21 -4.56 -12.86
CA MET A 326 -1.93 -5.64 -11.91
C MET A 326 -3.02 -6.72 -11.90
N GLY A 327 -4.20 -6.46 -12.47
CA GLY A 327 -5.31 -7.40 -12.49
C GLY A 327 -6.24 -7.28 -11.28
N LEU A 328 -6.02 -6.32 -10.38
CA LEU A 328 -6.80 -6.13 -9.15
C LEU A 328 -8.29 -5.91 -9.41
N PHE A 329 -8.65 -5.42 -10.61
CA PHE A 329 -10.02 -5.13 -11.01
C PHE A 329 -10.56 -6.08 -12.10
N ILE A 330 -9.90 -7.21 -12.35
CA ILE A 330 -10.40 -8.22 -13.29
C ILE A 330 -11.80 -8.68 -12.86
N GLY A 331 -12.77 -8.48 -13.75
CA GLY A 331 -14.19 -8.79 -13.52
C GLY A 331 -15.07 -7.60 -13.16
N GLN A 332 -14.48 -6.42 -12.92
CA GLN A 332 -15.25 -5.20 -12.64
C GLN A 332 -15.98 -4.68 -13.90
N PRO A 333 -17.15 -4.03 -13.75
CA PRO A 333 -17.90 -3.50 -14.88
C PRO A 333 -17.27 -2.19 -15.40
N PRO A 334 -17.51 -1.80 -16.67
CA PRO A 334 -17.01 -0.53 -17.23
C PRO A 334 -17.36 0.72 -16.41
N ALA A 335 -18.49 0.70 -15.70
CA ALA A 335 -18.92 1.79 -14.83
C ALA A 335 -17.98 2.01 -13.63
N PHE A 336 -17.35 0.95 -13.11
CA PHE A 336 -16.34 1.04 -12.05
C PHE A 336 -15.11 1.83 -12.54
N PHE A 337 -14.56 1.45 -13.70
CA PHE A 337 -13.43 2.16 -14.30
C PHE A 337 -13.77 3.60 -14.65
N SER A 338 -14.98 3.85 -15.17
CA SER A 338 -15.45 5.21 -15.48
C SER A 338 -15.46 6.09 -14.23
N PHE A 339 -15.92 5.54 -13.09
CA PHE A 339 -15.94 6.23 -11.80
C PHE A 339 -14.54 6.51 -11.27
N LEU A 340 -13.64 5.50 -11.24
CA LEU A 340 -12.26 5.70 -10.79
C LEU A 340 -11.50 6.71 -11.66
N HIS A 341 -11.63 6.61 -12.98
CA HIS A 341 -11.00 7.57 -13.89
C HIS A 341 -11.56 8.99 -13.72
N GLN A 342 -12.83 9.15 -13.34
CA GLN A 342 -13.36 10.47 -13.03
C GLN A 342 -12.67 11.05 -11.79
N LEU A 343 -12.61 10.29 -10.69
CA LEU A 343 -11.96 10.76 -9.46
C LEU A 343 -10.48 11.09 -9.70
N ALA A 344 -9.77 10.22 -10.43
CA ALA A 344 -8.37 10.43 -10.77
C ALA A 344 -8.15 11.68 -11.62
N ARG A 345 -8.95 11.91 -12.66
CA ARG A 345 -8.87 13.14 -13.47
C ARG A 345 -9.13 14.40 -12.64
N GLU A 346 -10.10 14.36 -11.73
CA GLU A 346 -10.40 15.48 -10.84
C GLU A 346 -9.21 15.78 -9.91
N ALA A 347 -8.61 14.76 -9.30
CA ALA A 347 -7.42 14.91 -8.45
C ALA A 347 -6.19 15.40 -9.23
N ASP A 348 -5.91 14.85 -10.41
CA ASP A 348 -4.82 15.29 -11.30
C ASP A 348 -5.06 16.69 -11.89
N ALA A 349 -6.30 17.19 -11.88
CA ALA A 349 -6.61 18.56 -12.29
C ALA A 349 -6.45 19.57 -11.14
N ALA A 350 -6.50 19.13 -9.87
CA ALA A 350 -6.34 20.01 -8.72
C ALA A 350 -4.99 20.74 -8.76
N ARG A 351 -4.98 22.05 -8.54
CA ARG A 351 -3.75 22.86 -8.52
C ARG A 351 -3.66 23.56 -7.18
N ARG A 352 -2.43 23.68 -6.69
CA ARG A 352 -2.15 24.53 -5.54
C ARG A 352 -2.37 25.98 -5.94
N GLU A 353 -3.35 26.61 -5.31
CA GLU A 353 -3.60 28.04 -5.38
C GLU A 353 -2.77 28.71 -4.28
N VAL A 354 -1.94 29.68 -4.67
CA VAL A 354 -1.02 30.42 -3.77
C VAL A 354 -1.66 31.74 -3.37
#